data_AF-A0AAW0E3Y5-F1
#
_entry.id   AF-A0AAW0E3Y5-F1
#
_cell.length_a   1.000
_cell.length_b   1.000
_cell.length_c   1.000
_cell.angle_alpha   90.00
_cell.angle_beta   90.00
_cell.angle_gamma   90.00
#
_symmetry.space_group_name_H-M   'P 1'
#
loop_
_entity.id
_entity.type
_entity.pdbx_description
1 polymer ?
#
loop_
_entity_poly.entity_id
_entity_poly.type
_entity_poly.pdbx_seq_one_letter_code
_entity_poly.pdbx_strand_id
1 'polypeptide(L)'
;MSFTLAHSCPEPDFFIRSVPDNQTFPAKRDALASTSEVFRDMFSCCNDEEKLLDLHECPTTTATLLALIHQPPSLPVALRESDPADGLIPKVVHDPTTVIPLPILPSLFALADKYSLSDTIIQSLRGHLLANAPNDPLHVYGLALSLELEGVASKATQYLKPLASYSLDQIKAIPTVDAYHRVAQLQDFRVRSLRQILLEEDIFPHGV
;
A
#
# COMPACT_ATOMS: atom_id res chain seq x y z
N MET A 1 1.17 16.87 -8.80
CA MET A 1 1.00 17.27 -7.39
C MET A 1 1.98 16.46 -6.57
N SER A 2 2.85 17.10 -5.77
CA SER A 2 3.80 16.40 -4.90
C SER A 2 3.10 16.14 -3.57
N PHE A 3 2.75 14.89 -3.29
CA PHE A 3 2.28 14.50 -1.95
C PHE A 3 3.51 14.43 -1.06
N THR A 4 3.56 15.27 -0.03
CA THR A 4 4.72 15.39 0.85
C THR A 4 4.23 15.18 2.27
N LEU A 5 4.69 14.11 2.92
CA LEU A 5 4.41 13.88 4.34
C LEU A 5 5.25 14.88 5.13
N ALA A 6 4.59 15.87 5.75
CA ALA A 6 5.27 16.86 6.56
C ALA A 6 5.50 16.31 7.96
N HIS A 7 6.76 16.27 8.38
CA HIS A 7 7.11 15.89 9.75
C HIS A 7 6.88 17.06 10.72
N SER A 8 6.17 16.82 11.81
CA SER A 8 6.04 17.73 12.93
C SER A 8 5.98 16.95 14.24
N CYS A 9 6.85 17.32 15.19
CA CYS A 9 6.95 16.68 16.49
C CYS A 9 6.86 17.75 17.59
N PRO A 10 5.68 17.93 18.22
CA PRO A 10 5.55 18.83 19.36
C PRO A 10 6.27 18.23 20.58
N GLU A 11 7.09 19.03 21.27
CA GLU A 11 7.84 18.64 22.48
C GLU A 11 8.81 17.46 22.25
N PRO A 12 9.86 17.64 21.44
CA PRO A 12 10.85 16.58 21.23
C PRO A 12 11.72 16.35 22.48
N ASP A 13 12.00 15.08 22.77
CA ASP A 13 12.95 14.65 23.80
C ASP A 13 14.24 14.06 23.19
N PHE A 14 14.25 13.87 21.87
CA PHE A 14 15.29 13.18 21.12
C PHE A 14 15.49 13.81 19.74
N PHE A 15 16.66 13.60 19.13
CA PHE A 15 16.98 14.11 17.81
C PHE A 15 17.53 13.01 16.90
N ILE A 16 17.12 13.04 15.64
CA ILE A 16 17.67 12.17 14.59
C ILE A 16 18.41 13.03 13.59
N ARG A 17 19.65 12.64 13.27
CA ARG A 17 20.50 13.34 12.31
C ARG A 17 20.70 12.50 11.06
N SER A 18 20.33 13.07 9.93
CA SER A 18 20.64 12.54 8.60
C SER A 18 22.12 12.77 8.31
N VAL A 19 22.93 11.72 8.32
CA VAL A 19 24.40 11.78 8.14
C VAL A 19 24.84 12.45 6.84
N PRO A 20 24.24 12.18 5.67
CA PRO A 20 24.72 12.73 4.39
C PRO A 20 24.77 14.27 4.35
N ASP A 21 23.78 14.92 4.96
CA ASP A 21 23.62 16.39 4.90
C ASP A 21 23.68 17.05 6.29
N ASN A 22 23.96 16.27 7.34
CA ASN A 22 24.04 16.69 8.74
C ASN A 22 22.76 17.42 9.25
N GLN A 23 21.61 17.19 8.60
CA GLN A 23 20.33 17.77 8.99
C GLN A 23 19.74 17.03 10.18
N THR A 24 19.26 17.78 11.17
CA THR A 24 18.65 17.23 12.39
C THR A 24 17.14 17.38 12.37
N PHE A 25 16.47 16.38 12.94
CA PHE A 25 15.03 16.28 13.02
C PHE A 25 14.61 16.02 14.47
N PRO A 26 13.64 16.79 15.00
CA PRO A 26 13.09 16.56 16.32
C PRO A 26 12.28 15.26 16.34
N ALA A 27 12.41 14.44 17.38
CA ALA A 27 11.67 13.20 17.52
C ALA A 27 11.28 12.94 18.99
N LYS A 28 10.43 11.93 19.18
CA LYS A 28 10.10 11.35 20.49
C LYS A 28 10.65 9.94 20.58
N ARG A 29 11.54 9.69 21.55
CA ARG A 29 12.15 8.36 21.75
C ARG A 29 11.09 7.29 21.97
N ASP A 30 10.06 7.58 22.78
CA ASP A 30 8.96 6.66 23.04
C ASP A 30 8.16 6.31 21.79
N ALA A 31 7.93 7.28 20.90
CA ALA A 31 7.20 7.03 19.65
C ALA A 31 8.03 6.17 18.69
N LEU A 32 9.34 6.43 18.58
CA LEU A 32 10.27 5.61 17.81
C LEU A 32 10.29 4.17 18.34
N ALA A 33 10.45 3.97 19.66
CA ALA A 33 10.53 2.65 20.28
C ALA A 33 9.21 1.86 20.24
N SER A 34 8.07 2.53 20.39
CA SER A 34 6.75 1.87 20.36
C SER A 34 6.29 1.50 18.96
N THR A 35 6.80 2.20 17.94
CA THR A 35 6.35 2.04 16.54
C THR A 35 7.32 1.23 15.69
N SER A 36 8.58 1.07 16.11
CA SER A 36 9.61 0.37 15.36
C SER A 36 10.41 -0.56 16.25
N GLU A 37 10.50 -1.83 15.85
CA GLU A 37 11.31 -2.82 16.57
C GLU A 37 12.79 -2.49 16.50
N VAL A 38 13.25 -2.00 15.34
CA VAL A 38 14.65 -1.62 15.15
C VAL A 38 15.04 -0.49 16.12
N PHE A 39 14.21 0.55 16.24
CA PHE A 39 14.48 1.64 17.20
C PHE A 39 14.40 1.17 18.65
N ARG A 40 13.41 0.34 18.99
CA ARG A 40 13.29 -0.27 20.33
C ARG A 40 14.57 -1.02 20.72
N ASP A 41 15.05 -1.87 19.84
CA ASP A 41 16.21 -2.72 20.08
C ASP A 41 17.49 -1.87 20.12
N MET A 42 17.63 -0.88 19.24
CA MET A 42 18.73 0.10 19.28
C MET A 42 18.77 0.83 20.63
N PHE A 43 17.64 1.35 21.12
CA PHE A 43 17.61 2.06 22.40
C PHE A 43 17.83 1.14 23.60
N SER A 44 17.48 -0.15 23.51
CA SER A 44 17.76 -1.12 24.58
C SER A 44 19.25 -1.40 24.78
N CYS A 45 20.07 -1.17 23.75
CA CYS A 45 21.52 -1.37 23.77
C CYS A 45 22.30 -0.08 24.06
N CYS A 46 21.65 1.08 24.03
CA CYS A 46 22.27 2.39 24.20
C CYS A 46 22.00 2.96 25.61
N ASN A 47 22.89 3.85 26.08
CA ASN A 47 22.69 4.56 27.33
C ASN A 47 21.63 5.67 27.17
N ASP A 48 20.85 5.93 28.23
CA ASP A 48 19.79 6.95 28.23
C ASP A 48 20.29 8.40 28.10
N GLU A 49 21.60 8.63 28.24
CA GLU A 49 22.20 9.95 28.11
C GLU A 49 22.32 10.43 26.65
N GLU A 50 22.31 9.51 25.69
CA GLU A 50 22.39 9.85 24.27
C GLU A 50 21.05 10.41 23.78
N LYS A 51 21.04 11.67 23.35
CA LYS A 51 19.85 12.36 22.81
C LYS A 51 19.86 12.53 21.30
N LEU A 52 20.81 11.91 20.62
CA LEU A 52 21.05 12.05 19.19
C LEU A 52 21.30 10.67 18.58
N LEU A 53 20.58 10.34 17.50
CA LEU A 53 20.84 9.16 16.68
C LEU A 53 21.18 9.57 15.26
N ASP A 54 22.24 8.98 14.72
CA ASP A 54 22.67 9.19 13.35
C ASP A 54 22.05 8.13 12.42
N LEU A 55 21.36 8.58 11.37
CA LEU A 55 20.83 7.73 10.31
C LEU A 55 21.53 8.05 8.98
N HIS A 56 21.90 7.02 8.24
CA HIS A 56 22.51 7.14 6.91
C HIS A 56 21.51 7.37 5.77
N GLU A 57 20.27 7.71 6.09
CA GLU A 57 19.27 8.11 5.10
C GLU A 57 19.51 9.55 4.67
N CYS A 58 19.02 9.91 3.47
CA CYS A 58 18.95 11.33 3.11
C CYS A 58 17.84 12.06 3.91
N PRO A 59 17.85 13.40 3.96
CA PRO A 59 16.93 14.16 4.79
C PRO A 59 15.46 13.96 4.42
N THR A 60 15.15 13.79 3.14
CA THR A 60 13.77 13.57 2.67
C THR A 60 13.23 12.22 3.13
N THR A 61 14.04 11.17 3.04
CA THR A 61 13.72 9.83 3.53
C THR A 61 13.59 9.82 5.05
N THR A 62 14.50 10.50 5.76
CA THR A 62 14.45 10.65 7.22
C THR A 62 13.16 11.36 7.65
N ALA A 63 12.83 12.49 7.02
CA ALA A 63 11.59 13.22 7.31
C ALA A 63 10.35 12.35 7.04
N THR A 64 10.36 11.57 5.96
CA THR A 64 9.26 10.67 5.61
C THR A 64 9.09 9.54 6.65
N LEU A 65 10.19 8.92 7.09
CA LEU A 65 10.18 7.92 8.15
C LEU A 65 9.60 8.49 9.45
N LEU A 66 10.06 9.69 9.84
CA LEU A 66 9.58 10.33 11.06
C LEU A 66 8.12 10.75 10.96
N ALA A 67 7.67 11.20 9.78
CA ALA A 67 6.27 11.45 9.54
C ALA A 67 5.42 10.17 9.69
N LEU A 68 5.88 9.02 9.16
CA LEU A 68 5.17 7.74 9.35
C LEU A 68 5.07 7.33 10.82
N ILE A 69 6.11 7.57 11.60
CA ILE A 69 6.15 7.19 13.02
C ILE A 69 5.31 8.12 13.89
N HIS A 70 5.47 9.44 13.71
CA HIS A 70 4.82 10.43 14.58
C HIS A 70 3.41 10.78 14.13
N GLN A 71 3.12 10.68 12.84
CA GLN A 71 1.85 11.03 12.22
C GLN A 71 1.47 9.95 11.20
N PRO A 72 1.19 8.72 11.67
CA PRO A 72 0.86 7.61 10.78
C PRO A 72 -0.35 7.99 9.91
N PRO A 73 -0.34 7.63 8.62
CA PRO A 73 -1.42 8.00 7.72
C PRO A 73 -2.73 7.36 8.18
N SER A 74 -3.82 8.14 8.17
CA SER A 74 -5.15 7.61 8.44
C SER A 74 -5.65 6.79 7.26
N LEU A 75 -6.50 5.80 7.52
CA LEU A 75 -7.11 5.02 6.45
C LEU A 75 -7.84 5.91 5.41
N PRO A 76 -7.82 5.53 4.12
CA PRO A 76 -8.56 6.23 3.07
C PRO A 76 -10.04 6.40 3.41
N VAL A 77 -10.57 7.60 3.20
CA VAL A 77 -11.99 7.89 3.43
C VAL A 77 -12.80 7.36 2.23
N ALA A 78 -13.79 6.51 2.49
CA ALA A 78 -14.73 6.06 1.46
C ALA A 78 -15.80 7.15 1.23
N LEU A 79 -15.96 7.60 -0.01
CA LEU A 79 -16.98 8.59 -0.39
C LEU A 79 -18.31 7.91 -0.73
N ARG A 80 -18.25 6.79 -1.44
CA ARG A 80 -19.42 6.01 -1.87
C ARG A 80 -19.05 4.54 -2.00
N GLU A 81 -19.92 3.69 -1.51
CA GLU A 81 -20.01 2.30 -1.94
C GLU A 81 -21.10 2.24 -3.02
N SER A 82 -20.78 1.72 -4.21
CA SER A 82 -21.83 1.54 -5.22
C SER A 82 -22.90 0.57 -4.69
N ASP A 83 -24.17 0.93 -4.88
CA ASP A 83 -25.32 0.17 -4.39
C ASP A 83 -25.30 -1.25 -4.98
N PRO A 84 -25.39 -2.33 -4.16
CA PRO A 84 -25.43 -3.70 -4.67
C PRO A 84 -26.58 -3.97 -5.67
N ALA A 85 -27.57 -3.08 -5.75
CA ALA A 85 -28.66 -3.15 -6.73
C ALA A 85 -28.22 -2.93 -8.19
N ASP A 86 -27.05 -2.35 -8.46
CA ASP A 86 -26.57 -2.08 -9.83
C ASP A 86 -26.05 -3.33 -10.57
N GLY A 87 -26.03 -4.51 -9.93
CA GLY A 87 -25.55 -5.77 -10.53
C GLY A 87 -24.05 -5.76 -10.86
N LEU A 88 -23.33 -4.68 -10.51
CA LEU A 88 -21.89 -4.53 -10.66
C LEU A 88 -21.20 -4.85 -9.34
N ILE A 89 -19.98 -5.39 -9.41
CA ILE A 89 -19.12 -5.62 -8.24
C ILE A 89 -19.03 -4.31 -7.45
N PRO A 90 -19.30 -4.31 -6.12
CA PRO A 90 -19.24 -3.10 -5.31
C PRO A 90 -17.90 -2.38 -5.48
N LYS A 91 -17.93 -1.18 -6.06
CA LYS A 91 -16.79 -0.29 -6.19
C LYS A 91 -16.84 0.70 -5.03
N VAL A 92 -15.90 0.55 -4.10
CA VAL A 92 -15.63 1.57 -3.09
C VAL A 92 -14.82 2.67 -3.77
N VAL A 93 -15.39 3.87 -3.82
CA VAL A 93 -14.69 5.06 -4.33
C VAL A 93 -14.15 5.83 -3.13
N HIS A 94 -12.84 5.98 -3.07
CA HIS A 94 -12.16 6.73 -2.02
C HIS A 94 -11.96 8.20 -2.39
N ASP A 95 -11.87 9.07 -1.39
CA ASP A 95 -11.53 10.47 -1.58
C ASP A 95 -10.08 10.60 -2.07
N PRO A 96 -9.84 11.14 -3.28
CA PRO A 96 -8.50 11.25 -3.83
C PRO A 96 -7.56 12.15 -3.02
N THR A 97 -8.10 13.04 -2.17
CA THR A 97 -7.30 13.90 -1.29
C THR A 97 -6.75 13.14 -0.07
N THR A 98 -7.35 12.01 0.28
CA THR A 98 -6.98 11.18 1.44
C THR A 98 -6.12 9.97 1.05
N VAL A 99 -6.10 9.60 -0.23
CA VAL A 99 -5.37 8.43 -0.72
C VAL A 99 -3.92 8.79 -1.03
N ILE A 100 -2.98 8.07 -0.41
CA ILE A 100 -1.56 8.18 -0.78
C ILE A 100 -1.38 7.66 -2.23
N PRO A 101 -0.76 8.46 -3.12
CA PRO A 101 -0.55 8.06 -4.51
C PRO A 101 0.41 6.87 -4.68
N LEU A 102 0.14 6.04 -5.68
CA LEU A 102 0.96 4.86 -6.03
C LEU A 102 2.46 5.11 -6.18
N PRO A 103 2.95 6.20 -6.82
CA PRO A 103 4.39 6.38 -7.00
C PRO A 103 5.18 6.50 -5.69
N ILE A 104 4.51 6.82 -4.58
CA ILE A 104 5.13 7.06 -3.27
C ILE A 104 5.00 5.82 -2.37
N LEU A 105 3.93 5.03 -2.52
CA LEU A 105 3.69 3.85 -1.70
C LEU A 105 4.88 2.86 -1.63
N PRO A 106 5.58 2.52 -2.75
CA PRO A 106 6.74 1.63 -2.69
C PRO A 106 7.83 2.09 -1.74
N SER A 107 8.14 3.39 -1.69
CA SER A 107 9.17 3.91 -0.78
C SER A 107 8.70 3.89 0.67
N LEU A 108 7.40 4.11 0.93
CA LEU A 108 6.85 3.98 2.28
C LEU A 108 6.88 2.54 2.78
N PHE A 109 6.54 1.56 1.92
CA PHE A 109 6.68 0.14 2.26
C PHE A 109 8.14 -0.26 2.48
N ALA A 110 9.07 0.23 1.66
CA ALA A 110 10.50 -0.02 1.86
C ALA A 110 11.01 0.52 3.21
N LEU A 111 10.52 1.69 3.63
CA LEU A 111 10.83 2.23 4.96
C LEU A 111 10.18 1.43 6.08
N ALA A 112 8.93 1.02 5.89
CA ALA A 112 8.22 0.19 6.86
C ALA A 112 8.93 -1.14 7.10
N ASP A 113 9.41 -1.78 6.02
CA ASP A 113 10.21 -3.00 6.07
C ASP A 113 11.58 -2.76 6.74
N LYS A 114 12.34 -1.79 6.23
CA LYS A 114 13.71 -1.49 6.72
C LYS A 114 13.77 -1.17 8.22
N TYR A 115 12.78 -0.44 8.74
CA TYR A 115 12.72 -0.03 10.14
C TYR A 115 11.75 -0.91 10.96
N SER A 116 11.25 -2.00 10.40
CA SER A 116 10.29 -2.91 11.03
C SER A 116 9.19 -2.16 11.78
N LEU A 117 8.49 -1.30 11.04
CA LEU A 117 7.41 -0.48 11.58
C LEU A 117 6.21 -1.35 11.95
N SER A 118 5.44 -0.87 12.94
CA SER A 118 4.29 -1.57 13.50
C SER A 118 3.25 -1.99 12.44
N ASP A 119 2.57 -3.10 12.70
CA ASP A 119 1.52 -3.63 11.82
C ASP A 119 0.41 -2.61 11.54
N THR A 120 0.12 -1.70 12.46
CA THR A 120 -0.92 -0.67 12.28
C THR A 120 -0.59 0.26 11.11
N ILE A 121 0.67 0.67 10.97
CA ILE A 121 1.15 1.47 9.84
C ILE A 121 1.08 0.66 8.56
N ILE A 122 1.55 -0.59 8.60
CA ILE A 122 1.52 -1.48 7.43
C ILE A 122 0.08 -1.70 6.95
N GLN A 123 -0.87 -1.89 7.86
CA GLN A 123 -2.29 -2.02 7.52
C GLN A 123 -2.86 -0.74 6.92
N SER A 124 -2.45 0.43 7.43
CA SER A 124 -2.85 1.70 6.83
C SER A 124 -2.32 1.83 5.39
N LEU A 125 -1.03 1.57 5.17
CA LEU A 125 -0.41 1.58 3.84
C LEU A 125 -1.08 0.57 2.88
N ARG A 126 -1.44 -0.62 3.37
CA ARG A 126 -2.23 -1.62 2.61
C ARG A 126 -3.59 -1.06 2.20
N GLY A 127 -4.25 -0.33 3.08
CA GLY A 127 -5.51 0.37 2.79
C GLY A 127 -5.34 1.37 1.65
N HIS A 128 -4.30 2.21 1.70
CA HIS A 128 -4.00 3.16 0.62
C HIS A 128 -3.65 2.46 -0.70
N LEU A 129 -2.87 1.37 -0.65
CA LEU A 129 -2.55 0.58 -1.85
C LEU A 129 -3.82 0.01 -2.49
N LEU A 130 -4.72 -0.56 -1.68
CA LEU A 130 -5.99 -1.09 -2.16
C LEU A 130 -6.91 0.01 -2.72
N ALA A 131 -6.92 1.20 -2.11
CA ALA A 131 -7.72 2.33 -2.57
C ALA A 131 -7.34 2.81 -3.99
N ASN A 132 -6.12 2.49 -4.45
CA ASN A 132 -5.69 2.77 -5.83
C ASN A 132 -6.13 1.69 -6.84
N ALA A 133 -6.60 0.51 -6.38
CA ALA A 133 -6.94 -0.62 -7.24
C ALA A 133 -8.01 -0.31 -8.30
N PRO A 134 -9.08 0.47 -8.04
CA PRO A 134 -10.07 0.79 -9.07
C PRO A 134 -9.51 1.58 -10.25
N ASN A 135 -8.46 2.38 -10.01
CA ASN A 135 -7.87 3.27 -11.02
C ASN A 135 -6.70 2.59 -11.76
N ASP A 136 -5.85 1.87 -11.03
CA ASP A 136 -4.68 1.20 -11.60
C ASP A 136 -4.49 -0.22 -11.03
N PRO A 137 -5.38 -1.15 -11.41
CA PRO A 137 -5.44 -2.48 -10.79
C PRO A 137 -4.21 -3.35 -11.11
N LEU A 138 -3.59 -3.14 -12.28
CA LEU A 138 -2.47 -3.97 -12.73
C LEU A 138 -1.20 -3.63 -11.95
N HIS A 139 -0.90 -2.34 -11.76
CA HIS A 139 0.23 -1.92 -10.95
C HIS A 139 0.01 -2.25 -9.47
N VAL A 140 -1.21 -2.07 -8.94
CA VAL A 140 -1.52 -2.46 -7.56
C VAL A 140 -1.34 -3.96 -7.36
N TYR A 141 -1.81 -4.79 -8.29
CA TYR A 141 -1.64 -6.23 -8.24
C TYR A 141 -0.16 -6.63 -8.25
N GLY A 142 0.61 -6.09 -9.21
CA GLY A 142 2.04 -6.37 -9.34
C GLY A 142 2.84 -5.93 -8.12
N LEU A 143 2.59 -4.72 -7.62
CA LEU A 143 3.25 -4.19 -6.42
C LEU A 143 2.88 -5.00 -5.17
N ALA A 144 1.60 -5.35 -5.00
CA ALA A 144 1.16 -6.16 -3.87
C ALA A 144 1.84 -7.53 -3.86
N LEU A 145 2.05 -8.15 -5.02
CA LEU A 145 2.80 -9.42 -5.10
C LEU A 145 4.28 -9.25 -4.74
N SER A 146 4.93 -8.20 -5.24
CA SER A 146 6.34 -7.91 -4.92
C SER A 146 6.58 -7.63 -3.43
N LEU A 147 5.53 -7.22 -2.72
CA LEU A 147 5.53 -6.96 -1.27
C LEU A 147 4.89 -8.11 -0.46
N GLU A 148 4.60 -9.25 -1.08
CA GLU A 148 3.98 -10.43 -0.46
C GLU A 148 2.61 -10.16 0.20
N LEU A 149 1.89 -9.17 -0.31
CA LEU A 149 0.57 -8.74 0.17
C LEU A 149 -0.56 -9.49 -0.56
N GLU A 150 -0.62 -10.81 -0.41
CA GLU A 150 -1.56 -11.67 -1.15
C GLU A 150 -3.02 -11.23 -1.05
N GLY A 151 -3.45 -10.78 0.14
CA GLY A 151 -4.82 -10.29 0.35
C GLY A 151 -5.15 -9.04 -0.48
N VAL A 152 -4.18 -8.13 -0.65
CA VAL A 152 -4.35 -6.93 -1.50
C VAL A 152 -4.32 -7.33 -2.96
N ALA A 153 -3.38 -8.19 -3.36
CA ALA A 153 -3.28 -8.70 -4.72
C ALA A 153 -4.58 -9.39 -5.16
N SER A 154 -5.13 -10.28 -4.32
CA SER A 154 -6.40 -10.97 -4.58
C SER A 154 -7.55 -9.99 -4.81
N LYS A 155 -7.68 -8.95 -3.96
CA LYS A 155 -8.71 -7.92 -4.12
C LYS A 155 -8.50 -7.10 -5.40
N ALA A 156 -7.26 -6.75 -5.74
CA ALA A 156 -6.94 -6.02 -6.96
C ALA A 156 -7.39 -6.78 -8.23
N THR A 157 -7.37 -8.12 -8.22
CA THR A 157 -7.84 -8.92 -9.38
C THR A 157 -9.31 -8.71 -9.76
N GLN A 158 -10.13 -8.15 -8.86
CA GLN A 158 -11.54 -7.86 -9.13
C GLN A 158 -11.70 -6.68 -10.10
N TYR A 159 -10.71 -5.80 -10.16
CA TYR A 159 -10.71 -4.61 -11.00
C TYR A 159 -9.95 -4.79 -12.32
N LEU A 160 -9.25 -5.92 -12.50
CA LEU A 160 -8.50 -6.21 -13.71
C LEU A 160 -9.41 -6.39 -14.92
N LYS A 161 -9.02 -5.77 -16.03
CA LYS A 161 -9.56 -6.04 -17.36
C LYS A 161 -9.01 -7.37 -17.88
N PRO A 162 -9.60 -7.97 -18.93
CA PRO A 162 -9.03 -9.15 -19.58
C PRO A 162 -7.54 -8.92 -19.91
N LEU A 163 -6.67 -9.88 -19.57
CA LEU A 163 -5.22 -9.71 -19.71
C LEU A 163 -4.80 -9.35 -21.14
N ALA A 164 -5.53 -9.85 -22.14
CA ALA A 164 -5.31 -9.55 -23.55
C ALA A 164 -5.55 -8.08 -23.94
N SER A 165 -6.19 -7.28 -23.07
CA SER A 165 -6.46 -5.86 -23.32
C SER A 165 -5.32 -4.92 -22.90
N TYR A 166 -4.31 -5.44 -22.18
CA TYR A 166 -3.16 -4.66 -21.74
C TYR A 166 -2.04 -4.69 -22.76
N SER A 167 -1.28 -3.60 -22.85
CA SER A 167 -0.06 -3.58 -23.65
C SER A 167 1.05 -4.42 -22.99
N LEU A 168 2.06 -4.81 -23.77
CA LEU A 168 3.22 -5.53 -23.24
C LEU A 168 3.92 -4.74 -22.12
N ASP A 169 4.01 -3.42 -22.24
CA ASP A 169 4.65 -2.59 -21.22
C ASP A 169 3.84 -2.53 -19.92
N GLN A 170 2.51 -2.59 -20.00
CA GLN A 170 1.66 -2.69 -18.82
C GLN A 170 1.80 -4.05 -18.14
N ILE A 171 1.84 -5.14 -18.92
CA ILE A 171 1.97 -6.51 -18.38
C ILE A 171 3.28 -6.69 -17.60
N LYS A 172 4.35 -5.98 -17.97
CA LYS A 172 5.63 -5.97 -17.21
C LYS A 172 5.48 -5.52 -15.76
N ALA A 173 4.36 -4.87 -15.38
CA ALA A 173 4.08 -4.57 -13.98
C ALA A 173 3.85 -5.84 -13.14
N ILE A 174 3.49 -6.97 -13.75
CA ILE A 174 3.37 -8.26 -13.06
C ILE A 174 4.78 -8.86 -12.90
N PRO A 175 5.24 -9.14 -11.67
CA PRO A 175 6.64 -9.49 -11.42
C PRO A 175 7.04 -10.87 -11.94
N THR A 176 6.11 -11.83 -12.04
CA THR A 176 6.42 -13.22 -12.40
C THR A 176 5.44 -13.79 -13.43
N VAL A 177 5.94 -14.73 -14.25
CA VAL A 177 5.12 -15.47 -15.22
C VAL A 177 4.04 -16.28 -14.52
N ASP A 178 4.35 -16.86 -13.36
CA ASP A 178 3.39 -17.61 -12.55
C ASP A 178 2.23 -16.72 -12.09
N ALA A 179 2.51 -15.49 -11.65
CA ALA A 179 1.46 -14.54 -11.28
C ALA A 179 0.58 -14.17 -12.47
N TYR A 180 1.18 -13.92 -13.64
CA TYR A 180 0.43 -13.70 -14.87
C TYR A 180 -0.50 -14.87 -15.20
N HIS A 181 0.04 -16.09 -15.15
CA HIS A 181 -0.72 -17.30 -15.48
C HIS A 181 -1.88 -17.55 -14.49
N ARG A 182 -1.67 -17.27 -13.19
CA ARG A 182 -2.74 -17.36 -12.18
C ARG A 182 -3.91 -16.42 -12.50
N VAL A 183 -3.63 -15.18 -12.91
CA VAL A 183 -4.68 -14.24 -13.32
C VAL A 183 -5.38 -14.71 -14.60
N ALA A 184 -4.62 -15.24 -15.57
CA ALA A 184 -5.20 -15.77 -16.81
C ALA A 184 -6.17 -16.94 -16.53
N GLN A 185 -5.75 -17.89 -15.71
CA GLN A 185 -6.59 -19.01 -15.26
C GLN A 185 -7.83 -18.53 -14.51
N LEU A 186 -7.67 -17.54 -13.62
CA LEU A 186 -8.79 -16.96 -12.87
C LEU A 186 -9.80 -16.29 -13.80
N GLN A 187 -9.35 -15.57 -14.82
CA GLN A 187 -10.23 -14.92 -15.80
C GLN A 187 -10.98 -15.94 -16.65
N ASP A 188 -10.30 -16.98 -17.15
CA ASP A 188 -10.94 -18.06 -17.91
C ASP A 188 -11.97 -18.81 -17.04
N PHE A 189 -11.62 -19.13 -15.79
CA PHE A 189 -12.56 -19.72 -14.84
C PHE A 189 -13.79 -18.82 -14.62
N ARG A 190 -13.61 -17.53 -14.37
CA ARG A 190 -14.73 -16.57 -14.19
C ARG A 190 -15.66 -16.54 -15.41
N VAL A 191 -15.10 -16.56 -16.62
CA VAL A 191 -15.90 -16.58 -17.86
C VAL A 191 -16.69 -17.89 -18.00
N ARG A 192 -16.05 -19.04 -17.72
CA ARG A 192 -16.73 -20.35 -17.79
C ARG A 192 -17.85 -20.46 -16.75
N SER A 193 -17.58 -20.08 -15.51
CA SER A 193 -18.58 -20.11 -14.44
C SER A 193 -19.76 -19.18 -14.74
N LEU A 194 -19.50 -17.97 -15.25
CA LEU A 194 -20.58 -17.04 -15.62
C LEU A 194 -21.40 -17.57 -16.79
N ARG A 195 -20.77 -18.20 -17.80
CA ARG A 195 -21.49 -18.86 -18.90
C ARG A 195 -22.37 -20.01 -18.39
N GLN A 196 -21.87 -20.82 -17.46
CA GLN A 196 -22.63 -21.91 -16.88
C GLN A 196 -23.86 -21.38 -16.14
N ILE A 197 -23.68 -20.36 -15.28
CA ILE A 197 -24.79 -19.72 -14.55
C ILE A 197 -25.84 -19.19 -15.54
N LEU A 198 -25.43 -18.48 -16.59
CA LEU A 198 -26.36 -17.95 -17.60
C LEU A 198 -27.11 -19.04 -18.38
N LEU A 199 -26.53 -20.23 -18.56
CA LEU A 199 -27.18 -21.35 -19.24
C LEU A 199 -28.17 -22.08 -18.32
N GLU A 200 -27.97 -22.02 -17.00
CA GLU A 200 -28.85 -22.61 -15.98
C GLU A 200 -30.04 -21.70 -15.62
N GLU A 201 -30.01 -20.42 -16.02
CA GLU A 201 -31.15 -19.51 -15.84
C GLU A 201 -32.23 -19.70 -16.91
N ASP A 202 -33.44 -20.07 -16.49
CA ASP A 202 -34.67 -20.26 -17.32
C ASP A 202 -35.14 -18.98 -18.07
N ILE A 203 -34.43 -17.87 -17.94
CA ILE A 203 -34.80 -16.55 -18.48
C ILE A 203 -34.32 -16.39 -19.94
N PHE A 204 -33.32 -17.17 -20.36
CA PHE A 204 -32.82 -17.14 -21.74
C PHE A 204 -33.42 -18.28 -22.55
N PRO A 205 -34.17 -18.01 -23.64
CA PRO A 205 -34.76 -19.05 -24.46
C PRO A 205 -33.62 -19.91 -25.02
N HIS A 206 -33.58 -21.17 -24.59
CA HIS A 206 -32.69 -22.17 -25.18
C HIS A 206 -33.07 -22.28 -26.65
N GLY A 207 -32.22 -21.76 -27.53
CA GLY A 207 -32.49 -21.62 -28.95
C GLY A 207 -33.04 -22.92 -29.54
N VAL A 208 -34.26 -22.84 -30.06
CA VAL A 208 -34.84 -23.81 -31.00
C VAL A 208 -34.53 -23.33 -32.41
#